data_AF-A0A8J9V499-F1
#
_entry.id   AF-A0A8J9V499-F1
#
_cell.length_a   1.000
_cell.length_b   1.000
_cell.length_c   1.000
_cell.angle_alpha   90.00
_cell.angle_beta   90.00
_cell.angle_gamma   90.00
#
_symmetry.space_group_name_H-M   'P 1'
#
loop_
_entity.id
_entity.type
_entity.pdbx_description
1 polymer ?
#
loop_
_entity_poly.entity_id
_entity_poly.type
_entity_poly.pdbx_seq_one_letter_code
_entity_poly.pdbx_strand_id
1 'polypeptide(L)'
;MVLQYRYDDKKNGRSGSGALRGVCACAAGLPCAPADRQENTLIPWCLPHTANRHNNWAGLYGRISWDGYFSTTVTDPEPMGKQGRVLHPDQPRVVSVRECARSQGFRDSYLFAGSVLDKYRQIGNAVPPPLGAALGREIKKALSAS
;
A
#
# COMPACT_ATOMS: atom_id res chain seq x y z
N MET A 1 -14.61 15.40 -8.66
CA MET A 1 -14.16 16.20 -9.83
C MET A 1 -13.22 15.34 -10.68
N VAL A 2 -13.14 15.56 -11.99
CA VAL A 2 -12.16 14.88 -12.86
C VAL A 2 -10.82 15.61 -12.77
N LEU A 3 -9.72 14.87 -12.67
CA LEU A 3 -8.37 15.44 -12.64
C LEU A 3 -8.05 16.10 -13.99
N GLN A 4 -7.54 17.33 -13.96
CA GLN A 4 -7.17 18.09 -15.15
C GLN A 4 -5.66 18.02 -15.39
N TYR A 5 -5.28 17.66 -16.61
CA TYR A 5 -3.90 17.71 -17.10
C TYR A 5 -3.70 19.01 -17.88
N ARG A 6 -2.99 19.97 -17.29
CA ARG A 6 -2.87 21.34 -17.79
C ARG A 6 -1.50 21.65 -18.41
N TYR A 7 -0.54 20.74 -18.29
CA TYR A 7 0.86 20.96 -18.69
C TYR A 7 1.39 19.83 -19.56
N ASP A 8 2.32 20.16 -20.45
CA ASP A 8 3.15 19.16 -21.11
C ASP A 8 4.10 18.51 -20.09
N ASP A 9 4.23 17.19 -20.14
CA ASP A 9 5.21 16.45 -19.35
C ASP A 9 6.43 16.17 -20.23
N LYS A 10 7.57 16.81 -19.92
CA LYS A 10 8.81 16.68 -20.71
C LYS A 10 9.35 15.25 -20.74
N LYS A 11 9.08 14.44 -19.71
CA LYS A 11 9.58 13.06 -19.62
C LYS A 11 8.62 12.08 -20.28
N ASN A 12 7.32 12.24 -20.03
CA ASN A 12 6.31 11.28 -20.45
C ASN A 12 5.60 11.64 -21.77
N GLY A 13 5.89 12.81 -22.34
CA GLY A 13 5.27 13.30 -23.56
C GLY A 13 3.75 13.46 -23.43
N ARG A 14 3.05 13.28 -24.54
CA ARG A 14 1.58 13.30 -24.64
C ARG A 14 1.01 11.88 -24.71
N SER A 15 -0.29 11.73 -24.49
CA SER A 15 -0.99 10.48 -24.76
C SER A 15 -1.02 10.16 -26.26
N GLY A 16 -1.41 8.94 -26.64
CA GLY A 16 -1.64 8.58 -28.05
C GLY A 16 -2.75 9.40 -28.73
N SER A 17 -3.64 10.03 -27.96
CA SER A 17 -4.66 10.96 -28.45
C SER A 17 -4.20 12.43 -28.48
N GLY A 18 -2.94 12.70 -28.15
CA GLY A 18 -2.39 14.05 -28.06
C GLY A 18 -2.76 14.82 -26.78
N ALA A 19 -3.38 14.17 -25.79
CA ALA A 19 -3.72 14.80 -24.53
C ALA A 19 -2.49 15.03 -23.64
N LEU A 20 -2.54 16.10 -22.84
CA LEU A 20 -1.51 16.46 -21.88
C LEU A 20 -1.41 15.44 -20.74
N ARG A 21 -0.23 15.33 -20.12
CA ARG A 21 0.06 14.40 -19.01
C ARG A 21 0.57 15.08 -17.73
N GLY A 22 0.94 16.35 -17.79
CA GLY A 22 1.40 17.12 -16.64
C GLY A 22 0.24 17.74 -15.87
N VAL A 23 0.26 17.61 -14.54
CA VAL A 23 -0.73 18.18 -13.62
C VAL A 23 -0.24 19.41 -12.85
N CYS A 24 1.02 19.78 -13.04
CA CYS A 24 1.71 20.89 -12.38
C CYS A 24 2.78 21.44 -13.33
N ALA A 25 3.10 22.74 -13.20
CA ALA A 25 4.13 23.41 -13.99
C ALA A 25 5.51 22.71 -13.92
N CYS A 26 5.79 21.98 -12.83
CA CYS A 26 7.03 21.21 -12.69
C CYS A 26 7.18 20.06 -13.69
N ALA A 27 6.10 19.57 -14.29
CA ALA A 27 6.17 18.59 -15.37
C ALA A 27 6.87 19.16 -16.62
N ALA A 28 6.77 20.49 -16.82
CA ALA A 28 7.46 21.23 -17.88
C ALA A 28 8.85 21.77 -17.45
N GLY A 29 9.28 21.48 -16.22
CA GLY A 29 10.56 21.96 -15.66
C GLY A 29 10.49 23.36 -15.03
N LEU A 30 9.29 23.87 -14.75
CA LEU A 30 9.08 25.15 -14.05
C LEU A 30 8.88 24.93 -12.54
N PRO A 31 9.00 25.95 -11.68
CA PRO A 31 8.64 25.84 -10.26
C PRO A 31 7.16 25.49 -10.07
N CYS A 32 6.82 24.75 -9.01
CA CYS A 32 5.43 24.42 -8.69
C CYS A 32 4.63 25.67 -8.29
N ALA A 33 3.43 25.84 -8.83
CA ALA A 33 2.49 26.87 -8.40
C ALA A 33 1.45 26.27 -7.43
N PRO A 34 1.12 26.93 -6.30
CA PRO A 34 0.09 26.44 -5.37
C PRO A 34 -1.29 26.27 -6.02
N ALA A 35 -1.61 27.10 -7.03
CA ALA A 35 -2.87 27.04 -7.78
C ALA A 35 -3.02 25.80 -8.67
N ASP A 36 -1.94 25.04 -8.90
CA ASP A 36 -1.97 23.82 -9.71
C ASP A 36 -2.54 22.62 -8.95
N ARG A 37 -2.55 22.70 -7.60
CA ARG A 37 -3.07 21.64 -6.74
C ARG A 37 -4.57 21.46 -6.95
N GLN A 38 -4.97 20.23 -7.23
CA GLN A 38 -6.37 19.85 -7.41
C GLN A 38 -6.79 18.88 -6.33
N GLU A 39 -7.88 19.18 -5.64
CA GLU A 39 -8.42 18.36 -4.54
C GLU A 39 -9.72 17.67 -4.95
N ASN A 40 -10.15 16.67 -4.18
CA ASN A 40 -11.41 15.94 -4.40
C ASN A 40 -11.55 15.38 -5.83
N THR A 41 -10.44 14.88 -6.36
CA THR A 41 -10.33 14.20 -7.66
C THR A 41 -10.27 12.69 -7.47
N LEU A 42 -10.91 11.93 -8.37
CA LEU A 42 -10.91 10.46 -8.29
C LEU A 42 -9.50 9.88 -8.46
N ILE A 43 -8.71 10.45 -9.38
CA ILE A 43 -7.26 10.20 -9.48
C ILE A 43 -6.60 11.23 -8.58
N PRO A 44 -5.97 10.84 -7.45
CA PRO A 44 -5.36 11.80 -6.54
C PRO A 44 -4.25 12.57 -7.25
N TRP A 45 -4.37 13.89 -7.34
CA TRP A 45 -3.43 14.77 -8.05
C TRP A 45 -1.96 14.56 -7.68
N CYS A 46 -1.69 14.26 -6.40
CA CYS A 46 -0.34 14.05 -5.89
C CYS A 46 0.39 12.86 -6.54
N LEU A 47 -0.34 11.86 -7.04
CA LEU A 47 0.23 10.68 -7.70
C LEU A 47 0.92 11.08 -9.01
N PRO A 48 0.23 11.61 -10.05
CA PRO A 48 0.89 12.05 -11.27
C PRO A 48 1.86 13.22 -11.03
N HIS A 49 1.61 14.10 -10.04
CA HIS A 49 2.52 15.22 -9.73
C HIS A 49 3.93 14.75 -9.36
N THR A 50 4.04 13.61 -8.67
CA THR A 50 5.32 13.13 -8.13
C THR A 50 5.72 11.73 -8.62
N ALA A 51 4.93 11.13 -9.52
CA ALA A 51 5.13 9.81 -10.12
C ALA A 51 6.55 9.59 -10.67
N ASN A 52 7.03 10.55 -11.47
CA ASN A 52 8.36 10.49 -12.10
C ASN A 52 9.54 10.43 -11.09
N ARG A 53 9.30 10.73 -9.81
CA ARG A 53 10.30 10.70 -8.73
C ARG A 53 10.17 9.47 -7.83
N HIS A 54 9.09 8.71 -7.96
CA HIS A 54 8.74 7.62 -7.03
C HIS A 54 8.34 6.34 -7.77
N ASN A 55 8.98 6.06 -8.91
CA ASN A 55 8.70 4.88 -9.74
C ASN A 55 7.19 4.73 -10.03
N ASN A 56 6.55 5.83 -10.44
CA ASN A 56 5.11 5.91 -10.73
C ASN A 56 4.18 5.54 -9.57
N TRP A 57 4.68 5.58 -8.32
CA TRP A 57 3.94 5.13 -7.14
C TRP A 57 3.36 3.72 -7.30
N ALA A 58 4.11 2.84 -7.98
CA ALA A 58 3.68 1.50 -8.29
C ALA A 58 3.23 0.77 -7.01
N GLY A 59 1.96 0.37 -6.99
CA GLY A 59 1.35 -0.34 -5.87
C GLY A 59 0.44 0.50 -4.98
N LEU A 60 0.44 1.84 -5.05
CA LEU A 60 -0.59 2.65 -4.36
C LEU A 60 -1.97 2.37 -4.94
N TYR A 61 -2.98 2.29 -4.07
CA TYR A 61 -4.31 1.77 -4.40
C TYR A 61 -4.28 0.38 -5.06
N GLY A 62 -3.25 -0.41 -4.78
CA GLY A 62 -3.07 -1.74 -5.35
C GLY A 62 -4.00 -2.77 -4.69
N ARG A 63 -4.56 -3.65 -5.51
CA ARG A 63 -5.24 -4.86 -5.04
C ARG A 63 -4.23 -5.98 -4.80
N ILE A 64 -4.49 -6.77 -3.76
CA ILE A 64 -3.79 -8.04 -3.54
C ILE A 64 -4.24 -9.01 -4.64
N SER A 65 -3.33 -9.86 -5.12
CA SER A 65 -3.64 -10.89 -6.12
C SER A 65 -4.07 -12.17 -5.42
N TRP A 66 -5.03 -12.91 -5.99
CA TRP A 66 -5.43 -14.23 -5.51
C TRP A 66 -4.27 -15.24 -5.54
N ASP A 67 -3.47 -15.21 -6.60
CA ASP A 67 -2.27 -16.05 -6.75
C ASP A 67 -1.01 -15.40 -6.16
N GLY A 68 -1.18 -14.28 -5.45
CA GLY A 68 -0.09 -13.50 -4.88
C GLY A 68 0.06 -13.72 -3.38
N TYR A 69 0.73 -12.76 -2.76
CA TYR A 69 0.95 -12.71 -1.33
C TYR A 69 0.79 -11.28 -0.81
N PHE A 70 0.67 -11.15 0.51
CA PHE A 70 0.71 -9.86 1.19
C PHE A 70 2.16 -9.35 1.20
N SER A 71 2.41 -8.11 0.77
CA SER A 71 3.77 -7.57 0.69
C SER A 71 4.49 -7.59 2.04
N THR A 72 3.86 -7.01 3.06
CA THR A 72 4.28 -7.05 4.46
C THR A 72 3.02 -6.78 5.28
N THR A 73 2.85 -7.48 6.39
CA THR A 73 1.72 -7.23 7.28
C THR A 73 1.75 -5.80 7.78
N VAL A 74 0.71 -5.04 7.45
CA VAL A 74 0.59 -3.62 7.78
C VAL A 74 0.01 -3.44 9.18
N THR A 75 0.56 -2.46 9.91
CA THR A 75 0.02 -1.99 11.19
C THR A 75 -1.15 -1.02 11.01
N ASP A 76 -1.28 -0.45 9.82
CA ASP A 76 -2.37 0.41 9.39
C ASP A 76 -2.56 0.29 7.86
N PRO A 77 -3.64 -0.34 7.36
CA PRO A 77 -3.85 -0.57 5.93
C PRO A 77 -4.34 0.70 5.21
N GLU A 78 -3.42 1.56 4.80
CA GLU A 78 -3.71 2.77 4.03
C GLU A 78 -3.37 2.63 2.53
N PRO A 79 -4.30 2.85 1.59
CA PRO A 79 -4.04 2.71 0.14
C PRO A 79 -2.94 3.61 -0.42
N MET A 80 -2.69 4.76 0.23
CA MET A 80 -1.62 5.71 -0.12
C MET A 80 -0.40 5.58 0.79
N GLY A 81 -0.42 4.65 1.75
CA GLY A 81 0.70 4.38 2.64
C GLY A 81 1.88 3.73 1.91
N LYS A 82 3.00 3.56 2.62
CA LYS A 82 4.20 2.92 2.05
C LYS A 82 3.92 1.52 1.50
N GLN A 83 3.06 0.76 2.18
CA GLN A 83 2.48 -0.47 1.67
C GLN A 83 1.11 -0.19 1.02
N GLY A 84 1.10 0.31 -0.23
CA GLY A 84 -0.14 0.70 -0.91
C GLY A 84 -1.01 -0.46 -1.42
N ARG A 85 -0.49 -1.68 -1.44
CA ARG A 85 -1.21 -2.88 -1.91
C ARG A 85 -1.97 -3.54 -0.76
N VAL A 86 -3.04 -2.87 -0.33
CA VAL A 86 -3.87 -3.27 0.83
C VAL A 86 -5.34 -3.45 0.47
N LEU A 87 -5.71 -3.29 -0.80
CA LEU A 87 -7.09 -3.52 -1.22
C LEU A 87 -7.36 -5.00 -1.39
N HIS A 88 -8.56 -5.43 -0.99
CA HIS A 88 -9.02 -6.79 -1.22
C HIS A 88 -8.96 -7.14 -2.73
N PRO A 89 -8.65 -8.39 -3.11
CA PRO A 89 -8.60 -8.79 -4.52
C PRO A 89 -9.83 -8.37 -5.32
N ASP A 90 -11.04 -8.71 -4.87
CA ASP A 90 -12.27 -8.38 -5.62
C ASP A 90 -13.11 -7.24 -5.01
N GLN A 91 -13.16 -7.14 -3.68
CA GLN A 91 -14.08 -6.24 -2.98
C GLN A 91 -13.54 -4.79 -2.95
N PRO A 92 -14.39 -3.75 -3.03
CA PRO A 92 -13.97 -2.35 -2.98
C PRO A 92 -13.71 -1.88 -1.54
N ARG A 93 -12.81 -2.56 -0.83
CA ARG A 93 -12.42 -2.24 0.55
C ARG A 93 -10.95 -2.59 0.79
N VAL A 94 -10.39 -2.03 1.86
CA VAL A 94 -9.12 -2.50 2.42
C VAL A 94 -9.29 -3.89 3.03
N VAL A 95 -8.18 -4.62 3.15
CA VAL A 95 -8.13 -5.87 3.92
C VAL A 95 -8.57 -5.64 5.36
N SER A 96 -9.31 -6.60 5.89
CA SER A 96 -9.85 -6.59 7.24
C SER A 96 -8.81 -7.05 8.26
N VAL A 97 -9.07 -6.76 9.55
CA VAL A 97 -8.26 -7.25 10.68
C VAL A 97 -8.05 -8.76 10.60
N ARG A 98 -9.10 -9.52 10.27
CA ARG A 98 -9.00 -10.99 10.20
C ARG A 98 -8.19 -11.47 9.00
N GLU A 99 -8.28 -10.80 7.85
CA GLU A 99 -7.44 -11.12 6.69
C GLU A 99 -5.96 -10.86 7.00
N CYS A 100 -5.61 -9.75 7.68
CA CYS A 100 -4.25 -9.51 8.16
C CYS A 100 -3.81 -10.55 9.21
N ALA A 101 -4.69 -10.98 10.11
CA ALA A 101 -4.35 -12.01 11.09
C ALA A 101 -4.03 -13.35 10.39
N ARG A 102 -4.79 -13.70 9.35
CA ARG A 102 -4.54 -14.90 8.54
C ARG A 102 -3.24 -14.81 7.75
N SER A 103 -2.88 -13.64 7.21
CA SER A 103 -1.59 -13.48 6.52
C SER A 103 -0.39 -13.69 7.43
N GLN A 104 -0.53 -13.38 8.73
CA GLN A 104 0.47 -13.70 9.77
C GLN A 104 0.41 -15.16 10.26
N GLY A 105 -0.58 -15.95 9.85
CA GLY A 105 -0.75 -17.34 10.30
C GLY A 105 -1.32 -17.47 11.71
N PHE A 106 -2.02 -16.45 12.22
CA PHE A 106 -2.80 -16.62 13.45
C PHE A 106 -3.97 -17.56 13.22
N ARG A 107 -4.28 -18.37 14.24
CA ARG A 107 -5.53 -19.14 14.27
C ARG A 107 -6.71 -18.19 14.34
N ASP A 108 -7.83 -18.56 13.70
CA ASP A 108 -9.06 -17.75 13.73
C ASP A 108 -9.62 -17.59 15.15
N SER A 109 -9.31 -18.53 16.05
CA SER A 109 -9.67 -18.46 17.48
C SER A 109 -8.83 -17.48 18.29
N TYR A 110 -7.74 -16.93 17.74
CA TYR A 110 -6.91 -15.94 18.46
C TYR A 110 -7.67 -14.62 18.60
N LEU A 111 -7.68 -14.09 19.81
CA LEU A 111 -8.41 -12.87 20.19
C LEU A 111 -7.45 -11.68 20.23
N PHE A 112 -7.85 -10.60 19.57
CA PHE A 112 -7.17 -9.30 19.62
C PHE A 112 -8.07 -8.30 20.36
N ALA A 113 -7.48 -7.42 21.17
CA ALA A 113 -8.21 -6.49 22.02
C ALA A 113 -8.14 -5.05 21.48
N GLY A 114 -9.01 -4.17 21.98
CA GLY A 114 -9.00 -2.74 21.64
C GLY A 114 -9.74 -2.36 20.35
N SER A 115 -9.44 -1.16 19.85
CA SER A 115 -10.04 -0.63 18.63
C SER A 115 -9.62 -1.39 17.37
N VAL A 116 -10.25 -1.13 16.24
CA VAL A 116 -9.87 -1.74 14.94
C VAL A 116 -8.39 -1.44 14.61
N LEU A 117 -7.95 -0.20 14.85
CA LEU A 117 -6.58 0.22 14.60
C LEU A 117 -5.59 -0.45 15.56
N ASP A 118 -5.94 -0.61 16.83
CA ASP A 118 -5.10 -1.33 17.80
C ASP A 118 -4.91 -2.79 17.41
N LYS A 119 -5.96 -3.41 16.85
CA LYS A 119 -5.89 -4.79 16.36
C LYS A 119 -4.97 -4.91 15.14
N TYR A 120 -5.04 -4.00 14.17
CA TYR A 120 -4.07 -3.98 13.07
C TYR A 120 -2.63 -3.82 13.57
N ARG A 121 -2.39 -2.93 14.53
CA ARG A 121 -1.05 -2.74 15.14
C ARG A 121 -0.55 -3.99 15.85
N GLN A 122 -1.40 -4.65 16.65
CA GLN A 122 -1.06 -5.91 17.30
C GLN A 122 -0.64 -6.98 16.29
N ILE A 123 -1.38 -7.11 15.18
CA ILE A 123 -1.12 -8.09 14.13
C ILE A 123 0.14 -7.74 13.32
N GLY A 124 0.30 -6.47 12.94
CA GLY A 124 1.43 -6.00 12.14
C GLY A 124 2.76 -6.09 12.89
N ASN A 125 2.76 -5.84 14.20
CA ASN A 125 3.96 -5.92 15.03
C ASN A 125 4.28 -7.34 15.53
N ALA A 126 3.35 -8.28 15.39
CA ALA A 126 3.55 -9.64 15.86
C ALA A 126 4.52 -10.42 14.95
N VAL A 127 5.27 -11.33 15.57
CA VAL A 127 5.99 -12.39 14.85
C VAL A 127 4.96 -13.45 14.38
N PRO A 128 4.99 -13.88 13.10
CA PRO A 128 4.11 -14.93 12.62
C PRO A 128 4.20 -16.19 13.50
N PRO A 129 3.08 -16.71 14.07
CA PRO A 129 3.13 -17.91 14.90
C PRO A 129 3.78 -19.14 14.22
N PRO A 130 3.61 -19.40 12.90
CA PRO A 130 4.31 -20.49 12.23
C PRO A 130 5.84 -20.35 12.27
N LEU A 131 6.34 -19.11 12.13
CA LEU A 131 7.77 -18.80 12.22
C LEU A 131 8.29 -19.03 13.66
N GLY A 132 7.57 -18.51 14.66
CA GLY A 132 7.91 -18.74 16.07
C GLY A 132 7.91 -20.23 16.44
N ALA A 133 6.95 -21.00 15.93
CA ALA A 133 6.89 -22.45 16.15
C ALA A 133 8.05 -23.20 15.50
N ALA A 134 8.50 -22.79 14.31
CA ALA A 134 9.67 -23.37 13.66
C ALA A 134 10.95 -23.13 14.46
N LEU A 135 11.18 -21.89 14.92
CA LEU A 135 12.31 -21.55 15.77
C LEU A 135 12.28 -22.31 17.11
N GLY A 136 11.10 -22.39 17.74
CA GLY A 136 10.93 -23.12 19.01
C GLY A 136 11.25 -24.60 18.91
N ARG A 137 11.02 -25.25 17.76
CA ARG A 137 11.41 -26.65 17.55
C ARG A 137 12.92 -26.83 17.54
N GLU A 138 13.66 -25.92 16.91
CA GLU A 138 15.13 -26.01 16.88
C GLU A 138 15.74 -25.76 18.26
N ILE A 139 15.20 -24.81 19.02
CA ILE A 139 15.61 -24.58 20.42
C ILE A 139 15.37 -25.85 21.26
N LYS A 140 14.19 -26.47 21.13
CA LYS A 140 13.86 -27.70 21.87
C LYS A 140 14.83 -28.84 21.56
N LYS A 141 15.24 -29.01 20.29
CA LYS A 141 16.22 -30.03 19.90
C LYS A 141 17.57 -29.77 20.57
N ALA A 142 18.05 -28.52 20.55
CA ALA A 142 19.32 -28.16 21.17
C ALA A 142 19.32 -28.45 22.67
N LEU A 143 18.23 -28.13 23.37
CA LEU A 143 18.07 -28.42 24.80
C LEU A 143 17.97 -29.91 25.12
N SER A 144 17.48 -30.73 24.19
CA SER A 144 17.35 -32.19 24.39
C SER A 144 18.62 -32.96 24.03
N ALA A 145 19.61 -32.29 23.43
CA ALA A 145 20.92 -32.86 23.07
C ALA A 145 22.01 -32.54 24.10
N SER A 146 21.65 -31.82 25.18
CA SER A 146 22.49 -31.54 26.35
C SER A 146 22.15 -32.51 27.47
#